data_AF-A0A3L8E0D9-F1
#
_entry.id   AF-A0A3L8E0D9-F1
#
_cell.length_a   1.000
_cell.length_b   1.000
_cell.length_c   1.000
_cell.angle_alpha   90.00
_cell.angle_beta   90.00
_cell.angle_gamma   90.00
#
_symmetry.space_group_name_H-M   'P 1'
#
loop_
_entity.id
_entity.type
_entity.pdbx_description
1 polymer ?
#
loop_
_entity_poly.entity_id
_entity_poly.type
_entity_poly.pdbx_seq_one_letter_code
_entity_poly.pdbx_strand_id
1 'polypeptide(L)'
;MANRDPPISSKTADDHSVEERNVESVRAAKDERVREIRNAIELMIARLDSQLKAKLLTLMGQKNSLTLETEQLEALLQEVEYQLHTCTRSELITKSAELSRKIHQIRKKPMTSFVTAPVPADFHRYEYRVEMIHQGSRDTSKNIVREFASDFEIGECWGYNRFFRLDLLATEGYLNTELDTLKLRFQVRPPTFYQRCRDQQWCINQLLTVQNQYATQINELKERLAIEISRNAVAAVKATNGTGIYGLHTSSPAMQQQQQQKRIAEDSTINSNTTRTIETYPNMNGTSGR
;
A
#
# COMPACT_ATOMS: atom_id res chain seq x y z
N MET A 1 -33.70 -8.96 -83.70
CA MET A 1 -33.31 -7.82 -82.85
C MET A 1 -34.02 -7.97 -81.52
N ALA A 2 -33.29 -8.30 -80.44
CA ALA A 2 -33.66 -8.00 -79.05
C ALA A 2 -32.59 -8.58 -78.11
N ASN A 3 -31.56 -7.79 -77.81
CA ASN A 3 -30.81 -7.94 -76.55
C ASN A 3 -31.18 -6.74 -75.70
N ARG A 4 -31.86 -6.97 -74.57
CA ARG A 4 -32.01 -6.00 -73.49
C ARG A 4 -31.15 -6.50 -72.34
N ASP A 5 -30.05 -5.79 -72.08
CA ASP A 5 -29.27 -5.97 -70.86
C ASP A 5 -30.07 -5.50 -69.63
N PRO A 6 -29.94 -6.16 -68.46
CA PRO A 6 -30.62 -5.75 -67.24
C PRO A 6 -29.94 -4.52 -66.59
N PRO A 7 -30.66 -3.71 -65.79
CA PRO A 7 -30.13 -2.45 -65.27
C PRO A 7 -29.19 -2.70 -64.07
N ILE A 8 -27.96 -2.19 -64.17
CA ILE A 8 -26.89 -2.27 -63.15
C ILE A 8 -27.13 -1.31 -61.95
N SER A 9 -28.23 -0.56 -61.93
CA SER A 9 -28.41 0.60 -61.05
C SER A 9 -28.91 0.31 -59.63
N SER A 10 -29.39 -0.90 -59.30
CA SER A 10 -30.00 -1.18 -57.98
C SER A 10 -29.01 -1.64 -56.91
N LYS A 11 -27.94 -2.36 -57.28
CA LYS A 11 -26.98 -2.95 -56.32
C LYS A 11 -26.11 -1.91 -55.60
N THR A 12 -25.71 -0.85 -56.30
CA THR A 12 -24.86 0.21 -55.73
C THR A 12 -25.62 1.09 -54.73
N ALA A 13 -26.91 1.33 -54.94
CA ALA A 13 -27.72 2.13 -54.02
C ALA A 13 -27.97 1.40 -52.69
N ASP A 14 -28.23 0.10 -52.73
CA ASP A 14 -28.41 -0.72 -51.53
C ASP A 14 -27.10 -0.87 -50.74
N ASP A 15 -25.96 -1.06 -51.42
CA ASP A 15 -24.65 -1.15 -50.77
C ASP A 15 -24.24 0.18 -50.09
N HIS A 16 -24.49 1.33 -50.74
CA HIS A 16 -24.25 2.65 -50.11
C HIS A 16 -25.15 2.88 -48.89
N SER A 17 -26.38 2.39 -48.90
CA SER A 17 -27.29 2.48 -47.74
C SER A 17 -26.83 1.63 -46.56
N VAL A 18 -26.26 0.45 -46.83
CA VAL A 18 -25.70 -0.44 -45.80
C VAL A 18 -24.42 0.15 -45.21
N GLU A 19 -23.57 0.74 -46.03
CA GLU A 19 -22.34 1.40 -45.58
C GLU A 19 -22.64 2.62 -44.70
N GLU A 20 -23.58 3.47 -45.10
CA GLU A 20 -24.09 4.60 -44.29
C GLU A 20 -24.62 4.12 -42.93
N ARG A 21 -25.43 3.05 -42.91
CA ARG A 21 -25.93 2.45 -41.65
C ARG A 21 -24.81 1.91 -40.76
N ASN A 22 -23.79 1.28 -41.35
CA ASN A 22 -22.64 0.79 -40.61
C ASN A 22 -21.83 1.95 -40.01
N VAL A 23 -21.62 3.03 -40.76
CA VAL A 23 -20.96 4.25 -40.28
C VAL A 23 -21.74 4.87 -39.11
N GLU A 24 -23.05 4.97 -39.23
CA GLU A 24 -23.91 5.52 -38.18
C GLU A 24 -23.88 4.64 -36.92
N SER A 25 -23.90 3.32 -37.07
CA SER A 25 -23.78 2.36 -35.96
C SER A 25 -22.46 2.51 -35.21
N VAL A 26 -21.34 2.66 -35.93
CA VAL A 26 -20.01 2.87 -35.32
C VAL A 26 -19.94 4.22 -34.60
N ARG A 27 -20.50 5.29 -35.19
CA ARG A 27 -20.59 6.60 -34.52
C ARG A 27 -21.42 6.51 -33.24
N ALA A 28 -22.59 5.89 -33.29
CA ALA A 28 -23.45 5.71 -32.12
C ALA A 28 -22.77 4.90 -31.02
N ALA A 29 -22.08 3.80 -31.36
CA ALA A 29 -21.33 2.99 -30.40
C ALA A 29 -20.19 3.77 -29.74
N LYS A 30 -19.47 4.60 -30.51
CA LYS A 30 -18.45 5.50 -29.96
C LYS A 30 -19.08 6.53 -29.00
N ASP A 31 -20.17 7.16 -29.39
CA ASP A 31 -20.83 8.19 -28.57
C ASP A 31 -21.40 7.60 -27.28
N GLU A 32 -21.89 6.36 -27.31
CA GLU A 32 -22.24 5.59 -26.11
C GLU A 32 -21.04 5.45 -25.17
N ARG A 33 -19.90 4.99 -25.69
CA ARG A 33 -18.69 4.83 -24.88
C ARG A 33 -18.16 6.14 -24.32
N VAL A 34 -18.21 7.22 -25.11
CA VAL A 34 -17.84 8.56 -24.63
C VAL A 34 -18.76 8.99 -23.49
N ARG A 35 -20.06 8.72 -23.60
CA ARG A 35 -21.03 9.06 -22.56
C ARG A 35 -20.84 8.23 -21.29
N GLU A 36 -20.60 6.93 -21.41
CA GLU A 36 -20.24 6.05 -20.29
C GLU A 36 -18.99 6.56 -19.56
N ILE A 37 -17.94 6.90 -20.31
CA ILE A 37 -16.70 7.45 -19.75
C ILE A 37 -16.97 8.77 -19.02
N ARG A 38 -17.72 9.69 -19.63
CA ARG A 38 -18.05 10.98 -19.02
C ARG A 38 -18.83 10.78 -17.73
N ASN A 39 -19.86 9.94 -17.74
CA ASN A 39 -20.65 9.64 -16.55
C ASN A 39 -19.79 9.03 -15.43
N ALA A 40 -18.91 8.08 -15.76
CA ALA A 40 -18.00 7.49 -14.78
C ALA A 40 -17.07 8.55 -14.15
N ILE A 41 -16.51 9.46 -14.96
CA ILE A 41 -15.65 10.55 -14.49
C ILE A 41 -16.45 11.53 -13.60
N GLU A 42 -17.66 11.92 -14.01
CA GLU A 42 -18.52 12.81 -13.23
C GLU A 42 -18.86 12.21 -11.86
N LEU A 43 -19.17 10.91 -11.80
CA LEU A 43 -19.37 10.18 -10.55
C LEU A 43 -18.10 10.13 -9.69
N MET A 44 -16.93 9.95 -10.29
CA MET A 44 -15.65 10.00 -9.58
C MET A 44 -15.38 11.39 -8.98
N ILE A 45 -15.63 12.47 -9.73
CA ILE A 45 -15.49 13.86 -9.26
C ILE A 45 -16.43 14.12 -8.08
N ALA A 46 -17.73 13.83 -8.25
CA ALA A 46 -18.72 14.04 -7.19
C ALA A 46 -18.36 13.26 -5.90
N ARG A 47 -17.78 12.06 -6.05
CA ARG A 47 -17.31 11.25 -4.92
C ARG A 47 -16.09 11.87 -4.23
N LEU A 48 -15.13 12.40 -4.99
CA LEU A 48 -13.97 13.12 -4.43
C LEU A 48 -14.39 14.38 -3.69
N ASP A 49 -15.32 15.16 -4.25
CA ASP A 49 -15.86 16.36 -3.61
C ASP A 49 -16.58 16.02 -2.29
N SER A 50 -17.35 14.93 -2.27
CA SER A 50 -18.01 14.44 -1.06
C SER A 50 -16.99 14.06 0.03
N GLN A 51 -15.91 13.35 -0.34
CA GLN A 51 -14.83 13.01 0.59
C GLN A 51 -14.10 14.26 1.10
N LEU A 52 -13.82 15.23 0.22
CA LEU A 52 -13.19 16.49 0.61
C LEU A 52 -14.05 17.23 1.63
N LYS A 53 -15.36 17.34 1.36
CA LYS A 53 -16.31 17.97 2.27
C LYS A 53 -16.35 17.29 3.63
N ALA A 54 -16.35 15.95 3.68
CA ALA A 54 -16.33 15.19 4.93
C ALA A 54 -15.03 15.40 5.73
N LYS A 55 -13.87 15.38 5.06
CA LYS A 55 -12.57 15.67 5.68
C LYS A 55 -12.50 17.10 6.23
N LEU A 56 -12.95 18.09 5.44
CA LEU A 56 -13.01 19.49 5.87
C LEU A 56 -13.95 19.69 7.06
N LEU A 57 -15.11 19.03 7.07
CA LEU A 57 -16.04 19.10 8.19
C LEU A 57 -15.41 18.56 9.48
N THR A 58 -14.68 17.45 9.39
CA THR A 58 -13.93 16.87 10.51
C THR A 58 -12.88 17.86 11.01
N LEU A 59 -12.04 18.39 10.12
CA LEU A 59 -11.02 19.38 10.46
C LEU A 59 -11.62 20.65 11.08
N MET A 60 -12.77 21.12 10.59
CA MET A 60 -13.48 22.26 11.18
C MET A 60 -13.97 21.94 12.60
N GLY A 61 -14.52 20.75 12.83
CA GLY A 61 -14.91 20.31 14.18
C GLY A 61 -13.73 20.24 15.14
N GLN A 62 -12.59 19.71 14.68
CA GLN A 62 -11.33 19.69 15.43
C GLN A 62 -10.86 21.12 15.74
N LYS A 63 -10.80 22.00 14.73
CA LYS A 63 -10.44 23.42 14.88
C LYS A 63 -11.32 24.12 15.91
N ASN A 64 -12.64 23.99 15.81
CA ASN A 64 -13.58 24.65 16.73
C ASN A 64 -13.39 24.19 18.18
N SER A 65 -13.12 22.89 18.37
CA SER A 65 -12.84 22.34 19.71
C SER A 65 -11.56 22.93 20.29
N LEU A 66 -10.48 22.99 19.49
CA LEU A 66 -9.22 23.62 19.90
C LEU A 66 -9.40 25.12 20.21
N THR A 67 -10.17 25.84 19.39
CA THR A 67 -10.47 27.26 19.62
C THR A 67 -11.19 27.48 20.95
N LEU A 68 -12.26 26.72 21.21
CA LEU A 68 -13.01 26.83 22.47
C LEU A 68 -12.13 26.51 23.70
N GLU A 69 -11.27 25.50 23.61
CA GLU A 69 -10.34 25.18 24.70
C GLU A 69 -9.27 26.26 24.87
N THR A 70 -8.79 26.87 23.78
CA THR A 70 -7.85 28.01 23.85
C THR A 70 -8.48 29.20 24.57
N GLU A 71 -9.71 29.57 24.20
CA GLU A 71 -10.47 30.64 24.86
C GLU A 71 -10.69 30.35 26.36
N GLN A 72 -10.99 29.10 26.72
CA GLN A 72 -11.13 28.69 28.13
C GLN A 72 -9.82 28.83 28.91
N LEU A 73 -8.69 28.46 28.30
CA LEU A 73 -7.37 28.59 28.92
C LEU A 73 -6.96 30.06 29.08
N GLU A 74 -7.23 30.90 28.07
CA GLU A 74 -6.97 32.34 28.12
C GLU A 74 -7.80 33.03 29.21
N ALA A 75 -9.10 32.75 29.29
CA ALA A 75 -9.97 33.32 30.31
C ALA A 75 -9.54 32.94 31.73
N LEU A 76 -9.14 31.67 31.92
CA LEU A 76 -8.66 31.20 33.22
C LEU A 76 -7.29 31.80 33.57
N LEU A 77 -6.40 31.96 32.60
CA LEU A 77 -5.11 32.62 32.78
C LEU A 77 -5.32 34.07 33.21
N GLN A 78 -6.23 34.79 32.55
CA GLN A 78 -6.57 36.17 32.89
C GLN A 78 -7.17 36.28 34.31
N GLU A 79 -8.01 35.33 34.72
CA GLU A 79 -8.56 35.26 36.08
C GLU A 79 -7.45 35.02 37.13
N VAL A 80 -6.52 34.09 36.85
CA VAL A 80 -5.38 33.83 37.74
C VAL A 80 -4.48 35.05 37.87
N GLU A 81 -4.17 35.72 36.75
CA GLU A 81 -3.38 36.95 36.74
C GLU A 81 -4.08 38.07 37.53
N TYR A 82 -5.38 38.25 37.31
CA TYR A 82 -6.19 39.22 38.04
C TYR A 82 -6.14 38.97 39.55
N GLN A 83 -6.39 37.74 40.00
CA GLN A 83 -6.33 37.40 41.42
C GLN A 83 -4.94 37.61 42.01
N LEU A 84 -3.87 37.33 41.24
CA LEU A 84 -2.50 37.56 41.68
C LEU A 84 -2.19 39.05 41.90
N HIS A 85 -2.75 39.93 41.07
CA HIS A 85 -2.48 41.36 41.10
C HIS A 85 -3.36 42.13 42.09
N THR A 86 -4.55 41.61 42.40
CA THR A 86 -5.54 42.30 43.24
C THR A 86 -5.63 41.78 44.67
N CYS A 87 -5.28 40.52 44.92
CA CYS A 87 -5.33 39.96 46.27
C CYS A 87 -4.12 40.41 47.12
N THR A 88 -4.38 40.64 48.41
CA THR A 88 -3.30 40.83 49.39
C THR A 88 -2.55 39.53 49.66
N ARG A 89 -1.35 39.64 50.24
CA ARG A 89 -0.49 38.47 50.53
C ARG A 89 -1.16 37.40 51.39
N SER A 90 -1.99 37.80 52.37
CA SER A 90 -2.72 36.87 53.25
C SER A 90 -3.86 36.14 52.52
N GLU A 91 -4.60 36.87 51.68
CA GLU A 91 -5.67 36.29 50.85
C GLU A 91 -5.10 35.31 49.83
N LEU A 92 -3.95 35.63 49.23
CA LEU A 92 -3.25 34.76 48.29
C LEU A 92 -2.82 33.44 48.93
N ILE A 93 -2.30 33.49 50.17
CA ILE A 93 -1.93 32.28 50.92
C ILE A 93 -3.16 31.39 51.14
N THR A 94 -4.30 31.99 51.48
CA THR A 94 -5.56 31.26 51.69
C THR A 94 -6.08 30.61 50.40
N LYS A 95 -6.03 31.34 49.27
CA LYS A 95 -6.51 30.87 47.96
C LYS A 95 -5.52 29.96 47.21
N SER A 96 -4.26 29.89 47.65
CA SER A 96 -3.16 29.19 46.95
C SER A 96 -3.47 27.71 46.65
N ALA A 97 -4.15 27.01 47.56
CA ALA A 97 -4.53 25.62 47.39
C ALA A 97 -5.59 25.44 46.28
N GLU A 98 -6.50 26.40 46.12
CA GLU A 98 -7.54 26.36 45.08
C GLU A 98 -6.96 26.69 43.70
N LEU A 99 -6.11 27.72 43.62
CA LEU A 99 -5.39 28.09 42.40
C LEU A 99 -4.51 26.94 41.90
N SER A 100 -3.77 26.30 42.82
CA SER A 100 -2.94 25.14 42.49
C SER A 100 -3.78 23.96 41.99
N ARG A 101 -4.98 23.76 42.57
CA ARG A 101 -5.90 22.70 42.15
C ARG A 101 -6.45 22.97 40.74
N LYS A 102 -6.85 24.21 40.43
CA LYS A 102 -7.27 24.63 39.08
C LYS A 102 -6.16 24.39 38.05
N ILE A 103 -4.93 24.82 38.34
CA ILE A 103 -3.77 24.61 37.46
C ILE A 103 -3.45 23.12 37.28
N HIS A 104 -3.52 22.32 38.36
CA HIS A 104 -3.25 20.89 38.29
C HIS A 104 -4.30 20.13 37.47
N GLN A 105 -5.57 20.52 37.57
CA GLN A 105 -6.66 19.92 36.81
C GLN A 105 -6.50 20.12 35.29
N ILE A 106 -5.95 21.26 34.86
CA ILE A 106 -5.58 21.53 33.47
C ILE A 106 -4.45 20.60 33.01
N ARG A 107 -3.39 20.45 33.82
CA ARG A 107 -2.25 19.57 33.50
C ARG A 107 -2.64 18.09 33.45
N LYS A 108 -3.73 17.72 34.13
CA LYS A 108 -4.29 16.36 34.10
C LYS A 108 -5.26 16.09 32.95
N LYS A 109 -5.78 17.11 32.24
CA LYS A 109 -6.46 16.86 30.97
C LYS A 109 -5.42 16.25 30.03
N PRO A 110 -5.57 14.97 29.66
CA PRO A 110 -4.48 14.24 29.04
C PRO A 110 -4.19 14.83 27.66
N MET A 111 -2.90 14.92 27.31
CA MET A 111 -2.50 15.39 25.98
C MET A 111 -3.08 14.56 24.82
N THR A 112 -3.65 13.39 25.13
CA THR A 112 -4.36 12.52 24.19
C THR A 112 -5.66 13.14 23.66
N SER A 113 -6.26 14.13 24.32
CA SER A 113 -7.35 14.93 23.71
C SER A 113 -6.83 16.01 22.75
N PHE A 114 -5.55 16.40 22.85
CA PHE A 114 -4.90 17.34 21.92
C PHE A 114 -4.37 16.65 20.66
N VAL A 115 -4.17 15.34 20.69
CA VAL A 115 -3.82 14.55 19.49
C VAL A 115 -5.12 14.19 18.77
N THR A 116 -5.70 15.17 18.09
CA THR A 116 -6.66 14.86 17.03
C THR A 116 -5.93 14.02 15.98
N ALA A 117 -6.41 12.79 15.77
CA ALA A 117 -5.84 11.92 14.77
C ALA A 117 -5.72 12.68 13.43
N PRO A 118 -4.53 12.69 12.80
CA PRO A 118 -4.33 13.43 11.58
C PRO A 118 -5.31 12.91 10.52
N VAL A 119 -6.09 13.82 9.93
CA VAL A 119 -7.00 13.47 8.84
C VAL A 119 -6.15 13.10 7.62
N PRO A 120 -6.25 11.85 7.10
CA PRO A 120 -5.40 11.42 5.99
C PRO A 120 -5.59 12.32 4.77
N ALA A 121 -4.50 12.80 4.19
CA ALA A 121 -4.53 13.64 2.98
C ALA A 121 -4.85 12.83 1.71
N ASP A 122 -4.66 11.51 1.77
CA ASP A 122 -4.90 10.63 0.65
C ASP A 122 -6.40 10.34 0.45
N PHE A 123 -6.82 10.37 -0.81
CA PHE A 123 -8.15 10.00 -1.27
C PHE A 123 -8.17 8.59 -1.88
N HIS A 124 -7.07 7.84 -1.70
CA HIS A 124 -6.86 6.54 -2.35
C HIS A 124 -7.73 5.48 -1.69
N ARG A 125 -8.75 5.02 -2.42
CA ARG A 125 -9.48 3.80 -2.07
C ARG A 125 -8.76 2.60 -2.62
N TYR A 126 -8.68 1.54 -1.85
CA TYR A 126 -8.40 0.23 -2.40
C TYR A 126 -9.71 -0.48 -2.66
N GLU A 127 -9.76 -1.19 -3.78
CA GLU A 127 -10.81 -2.17 -4.01
C GLU A 127 -10.43 -3.43 -3.25
N TYR A 128 -11.41 -4.05 -2.60
CA TYR A 128 -11.18 -5.31 -1.92
C TYR A 128 -12.32 -6.28 -2.15
N ARG A 129 -11.94 -7.55 -2.18
CA ARG A 129 -12.84 -8.68 -2.33
C ARG A 129 -12.67 -9.58 -1.14
N VAL A 130 -13.77 -9.84 -0.46
CA VAL A 130 -13.88 -10.84 0.59
C VAL A 130 -14.70 -12.00 0.04
N GLU A 131 -14.11 -13.18 0.07
CA GLU A 131 -14.73 -14.38 -0.43
C GLU A 131 -14.78 -15.43 0.68
N MET A 132 -15.99 -15.85 1.05
CA MET A 132 -16.20 -16.99 1.94
C MET A 132 -16.26 -18.26 1.11
N ILE A 133 -15.32 -19.16 1.41
CA ILE A 133 -15.13 -20.40 0.67
C ILE A 133 -16.14 -21.44 1.13
N HIS A 134 -16.90 -22.00 0.20
CA HIS A 134 -17.73 -23.15 0.48
C HIS A 134 -16.82 -24.36 0.71
N GLN A 135 -16.92 -25.00 1.88
CA GLN A 135 -15.97 -26.04 2.29
C GLN A 135 -16.44 -27.45 1.96
N GLY A 136 -17.74 -27.66 1.76
CA GLY A 136 -18.31 -28.94 1.34
C GLY A 136 -18.17 -29.26 -0.15
N SER A 137 -17.64 -28.34 -0.97
CA SER A 137 -17.48 -28.55 -2.41
C SER A 137 -16.25 -27.82 -2.96
N ARG A 138 -15.65 -28.37 -4.02
CA ARG A 138 -14.57 -27.69 -4.77
C ARG A 138 -15.06 -26.68 -5.80
N ASP A 139 -16.37 -26.52 -5.94
CA ASP A 139 -16.98 -25.57 -6.87
C ASP A 139 -16.88 -24.14 -6.35
N THR A 140 -16.03 -23.35 -6.99
CA THR A 140 -15.76 -21.94 -6.65
C THR A 140 -17.00 -21.04 -6.85
N SER A 141 -17.97 -21.44 -7.68
CA SER A 141 -19.18 -20.64 -7.93
C SER A 141 -20.11 -20.56 -6.72
N LYS A 142 -19.99 -21.50 -5.77
CA LYS A 142 -20.72 -21.51 -4.51
C LYS A 142 -20.11 -20.60 -3.45
N ASN A 143 -18.93 -20.04 -3.71
CA ASN A 143 -18.30 -19.11 -2.79
C ASN A 143 -19.10 -17.81 -2.71
N ILE A 144 -19.23 -17.28 -1.50
CA ILE A 144 -19.94 -16.01 -1.29
C ILE A 144 -18.94 -14.90 -1.42
N VAL A 145 -19.09 -14.11 -2.48
CA VAL A 145 -18.17 -13.04 -2.85
C VAL A 145 -18.82 -11.70 -2.56
N ARG A 146 -18.07 -10.80 -1.93
CA ARG A 146 -18.43 -9.40 -1.83
C ARG A 146 -17.24 -8.53 -2.23
N GLU A 147 -17.53 -7.55 -3.07
CA GLU A 147 -16.55 -6.60 -3.58
C GLU A 147 -16.94 -5.19 -3.15
N PHE A 148 -15.96 -4.44 -2.69
CA PHE A 148 -16.15 -3.11 -2.13
C PHE A 148 -14.94 -2.23 -2.47
N ALA A 149 -15.09 -0.92 -2.25
CA ALA A 149 -13.99 0.03 -2.30
C ALA A 149 -13.99 0.87 -1.02
N SER A 150 -12.91 0.80 -0.23
CA SER A 150 -12.80 1.45 1.08
C SER A 150 -11.44 2.10 1.26
N ASP A 151 -11.48 3.22 1.97
CA ASP A 151 -10.41 3.78 2.77
C ASP A 151 -10.37 2.97 4.08
N PHE A 152 -9.44 2.02 4.18
CA PHE A 152 -9.32 1.18 5.36
C PHE A 152 -8.81 2.00 6.55
N GLU A 153 -9.59 2.09 7.64
CA GLU A 153 -9.11 2.59 8.93
C GLU A 153 -8.91 1.43 9.93
N ILE A 154 -7.85 1.50 10.74
CA ILE A 154 -7.54 0.46 11.73
C ILE A 154 -8.63 0.46 12.80
N GLY A 155 -9.31 -0.67 12.99
CA GLY A 155 -10.35 -0.85 14.00
C GLY A 155 -11.79 -0.78 13.48
N GLU A 156 -11.99 -0.57 12.18
CA GLU A 156 -13.31 -0.68 11.56
C GLU A 156 -13.79 -2.14 11.46
N CYS A 157 -14.99 -2.41 11.98
CA CYS A 157 -15.58 -3.74 11.97
C CYS A 157 -17.10 -3.71 11.72
N TRP A 158 -17.50 -3.25 10.53
CA TRP A 158 -18.89 -3.20 10.07
C TRP A 158 -19.18 -4.23 8.98
N GLY A 159 -20.45 -4.67 8.90
CA GLY A 159 -20.98 -5.36 7.70
C GLY A 159 -21.02 -6.90 7.75
N TYR A 160 -20.41 -7.57 8.73
CA TYR A 160 -20.44 -9.03 8.84
C TYR A 160 -21.88 -9.59 8.98
N ASN A 161 -22.76 -8.87 9.69
CA ASN A 161 -24.19 -9.21 9.83
C ASN A 161 -24.98 -9.17 8.51
N ARG A 162 -24.42 -8.55 7.46
CA ARG A 162 -25.00 -8.49 6.11
C ARG A 162 -24.26 -9.39 5.13
N PHE A 163 -23.19 -10.05 5.57
CA PHE A 163 -22.35 -10.88 4.72
C PHE A 163 -23.03 -12.22 4.43
N PHE A 164 -23.39 -12.95 5.48
CA PHE A 164 -24.17 -14.18 5.42
C PHE A 164 -24.91 -14.42 6.75
N ARG A 165 -25.98 -15.21 6.71
CA ARG A 165 -26.71 -15.59 7.92
C ARG A 165 -25.91 -16.61 8.74
N LEU A 166 -25.60 -16.27 9.99
CA LEU A 166 -24.73 -17.08 10.84
C LEU A 166 -25.31 -18.48 11.12
N ASP A 167 -26.64 -18.58 11.27
CA ASP A 167 -27.36 -19.83 11.51
C ASP A 167 -27.27 -20.83 10.35
N LEU A 168 -27.00 -20.33 9.13
CA LEU A 168 -26.90 -21.15 7.94
C LEU A 168 -25.48 -21.63 7.63
N LEU A 169 -24.46 -21.13 8.34
CA LEU A 169 -23.06 -21.42 7.97
C LEU A 169 -22.74 -22.92 7.99
N ALA A 170 -23.20 -23.64 9.01
CA ALA A 170 -23.01 -25.08 9.14
C ALA A 170 -23.85 -25.86 8.13
N THR A 171 -25.15 -25.55 8.04
CA THR A 171 -26.08 -26.30 7.19
C THR A 171 -25.80 -26.14 5.70
N GLU A 172 -25.33 -24.97 5.29
CA GLU A 172 -25.01 -24.65 3.89
C GLU A 172 -23.55 -24.96 3.53
N GLY A 173 -22.79 -25.64 4.41
CA GLY A 173 -21.46 -26.16 4.08
C GLY A 173 -20.33 -25.12 4.02
N TYR A 174 -20.52 -23.93 4.59
CA TYR A 174 -19.50 -22.88 4.69
C TYR A 174 -18.64 -23.00 5.95
N LEU A 175 -19.21 -23.49 7.05
CA LEU A 175 -18.49 -23.82 8.29
C LEU A 175 -18.15 -25.30 8.29
N ASN A 176 -16.87 -25.62 8.51
CA ASN A 176 -16.48 -26.98 8.83
C ASN A 176 -16.73 -27.22 10.32
N THR A 177 -17.77 -27.98 10.66
CA THR A 177 -18.17 -28.27 12.04
C THR A 177 -17.24 -29.22 12.78
N GLU A 178 -16.46 -30.03 12.06
CA GLU A 178 -15.50 -30.96 12.68
C GLU A 178 -14.26 -30.23 13.19
N LEU A 179 -13.79 -29.24 12.41
CA LEU A 179 -12.60 -28.45 12.74
C LEU A 179 -12.95 -27.09 13.34
N ASP A 180 -14.23 -26.73 13.41
CA ASP A 180 -14.74 -25.41 13.78
C ASP A 180 -14.04 -24.27 13.01
N THR A 181 -13.96 -24.41 11.68
CA THR A 181 -13.23 -23.44 10.84
C THR A 181 -14.12 -22.82 9.77
N LEU A 182 -13.96 -21.50 9.60
CA LEU A 182 -14.48 -20.73 8.47
C LEU A 182 -13.31 -20.26 7.60
N LYS A 183 -13.42 -20.40 6.28
CA LYS A 183 -12.37 -19.99 5.34
C LYS A 183 -12.76 -18.72 4.59
N LEU A 184 -11.98 -17.67 4.80
CA LEU A 184 -12.10 -16.39 4.10
C LEU A 184 -10.87 -16.16 3.23
N ARG A 185 -11.10 -15.72 1.99
CA ARG A 185 -10.05 -15.29 1.06
C ARG A 185 -10.20 -13.79 0.83
N PHE A 186 -9.11 -13.07 1.11
CA PHE A 186 -9.04 -11.62 0.97
C PHE A 186 -8.19 -11.26 -0.24
N GLN A 187 -8.66 -10.28 -1.00
CA GLN A 187 -7.92 -9.71 -2.12
C GLN A 187 -8.04 -8.20 -2.02
N VAL A 188 -6.93 -7.51 -2.29
CA VAL A 188 -6.87 -6.05 -2.32
C VAL A 188 -6.25 -5.65 -3.64
N ARG A 189 -6.88 -4.69 -4.31
CA ARG A 189 -6.47 -4.21 -5.62
C ARG A 189 -6.39 -2.68 -5.61
N PRO A 190 -5.30 -2.10 -6.13
CA PRO A 190 -5.27 -0.67 -6.41
C PRO A 190 -6.26 -0.35 -7.54
N PRO A 191 -7.10 0.70 -7.40
CA PRO A 191 -8.16 1.01 -8.35
C PRO A 191 -7.60 1.48 -9.70
N THR A 192 -6.35 1.97 -9.72
CA THR A 192 -5.70 2.45 -10.92
C THR A 192 -4.33 1.81 -11.11
N PHE A 193 -3.92 1.70 -12.38
CA PHE A 193 -2.58 1.22 -12.72
C PHE A 193 -1.48 2.15 -12.20
N TYR A 194 -1.73 3.46 -12.18
CA TYR A 194 -0.82 4.44 -11.60
C TYR A 194 -0.53 4.15 -10.11
N GLN A 195 -1.60 3.91 -9.34
CA GLN A 195 -1.51 3.56 -7.93
C GLN A 195 -0.69 2.27 -7.74
N ARG A 196 -0.96 1.25 -8.56
CA ARG A 196 -0.18 0.01 -8.57
C ARG A 196 1.32 0.25 -8.79
N CYS A 197 1.68 1.04 -9.80
CA CYS A 197 3.09 1.34 -10.10
C CYS A 197 3.78 2.08 -8.96
N ARG A 198 3.08 3.04 -8.36
CA ARG A 198 3.58 3.79 -7.20
C ARG A 198 3.89 2.86 -6.02
N ASP A 199 2.96 1.97 -5.69
CA ASP A 199 3.08 1.05 -4.56
C ASP A 199 4.17 0.00 -4.82
N GLN A 200 4.28 -0.49 -6.06
CA GLN A 200 5.37 -1.37 -6.50
C GLN A 200 6.73 -0.68 -6.35
N GLN A 201 6.87 0.57 -6.80
CA GLN A 201 8.11 1.32 -6.68
C GLN A 201 8.50 1.51 -5.21
N TRP A 202 7.53 1.81 -4.35
CA TRP A 202 7.75 1.92 -2.91
C TRP A 202 8.26 0.60 -2.31
N CYS A 203 7.63 -0.52 -2.65
CA CYS A 203 8.04 -1.85 -2.19
C CYS A 203 9.46 -2.22 -2.66
N ILE A 204 9.78 -1.96 -3.93
CA ILE A 204 11.12 -2.16 -4.48
C ILE A 204 12.15 -1.36 -3.67
N ASN A 205 11.89 -0.08 -3.42
CA ASN A 205 12.81 0.77 -2.64
C ASN A 205 13.01 0.25 -1.22
N GLN A 206 11.96 -0.26 -0.57
CA GLN A 206 12.07 -0.88 0.76
C GLN A 206 12.95 -2.14 0.72
N LEU A 207 12.71 -3.04 -0.24
CA LEU A 207 13.51 -4.26 -0.40
C LEU A 207 14.99 -3.94 -0.68
N LEU A 208 15.27 -2.94 -1.52
CA LEU A 208 16.63 -2.46 -1.78
C LEU A 208 17.30 -1.90 -0.51
N THR A 209 16.55 -1.16 0.30
CA THR A 209 17.06 -0.62 1.57
C THR A 209 17.46 -1.74 2.52
N VAL A 210 16.60 -2.73 2.70
CA VAL A 210 16.87 -3.91 3.54
C VAL A 210 18.03 -4.73 3.00
N GLN A 211 18.11 -4.92 1.68
CA GLN A 211 19.23 -5.62 1.05
C GLN A 211 20.56 -4.91 1.32
N ASN A 212 20.61 -3.59 1.16
CA ASN A 212 21.79 -2.79 1.44
C ASN A 212 22.20 -2.89 2.91
N GLN A 213 21.24 -2.91 3.84
CA GLN A 213 21.53 -3.10 5.26
C GLN A 213 22.19 -4.47 5.51
N TYR A 214 21.68 -5.54 4.92
CA TYR A 214 22.31 -6.86 5.05
C TYR A 214 23.70 -6.90 4.41
N ALA A 215 23.89 -6.26 3.25
CA ALA A 215 25.19 -6.16 2.60
C ALA A 215 26.23 -5.46 3.51
N THR A 216 25.84 -4.36 4.15
CA THR A 216 26.68 -3.64 5.12
C THR A 216 27.01 -4.52 6.33
N GLN A 217 26.03 -5.19 6.92
CA GLN A 217 26.27 -6.11 8.05
C GLN A 217 27.24 -7.24 7.70
N ILE A 218 27.10 -7.82 6.50
CA ILE A 218 28.03 -8.85 6.01
C ILE A 218 29.45 -8.29 5.89
N ASN A 219 29.60 -7.08 5.37
CA ASN A 219 30.92 -6.46 5.23
C ASN A 219 31.56 -6.15 6.59
N GLU A 220 30.79 -5.62 7.55
CA GLU A 220 31.27 -5.38 8.91
C GLU A 220 31.71 -6.67 9.60
N LEU A 221 30.93 -7.76 9.46
CA LEU A 221 31.30 -9.06 10.03
C LEU A 221 32.56 -9.63 9.38
N LYS A 222 32.71 -9.49 8.06
CA LYS A 222 33.92 -9.89 7.34
C LYS A 222 35.14 -9.09 7.80
N GLU A 223 35.01 -7.79 8.00
CA GLU A 223 36.09 -6.92 8.48
C GLU A 223 36.51 -7.29 9.91
N ARG A 224 35.53 -7.48 10.81
CA ARG A 224 35.80 -7.94 12.19
C ARG A 224 36.51 -9.29 12.20
N LEU A 225 36.06 -10.24 11.38
CA LEU A 225 36.69 -11.54 11.26
C LEU A 225 38.14 -11.42 10.75
N ALA A 226 38.39 -10.57 9.75
CA ALA A 226 39.73 -10.34 9.21
C ALA A 226 40.68 -9.74 10.28
N ILE A 227 40.19 -8.81 11.09
CA ILE A 227 40.94 -8.23 12.22
C ILE A 227 41.27 -9.33 13.25
N GLU A 228 40.29 -10.18 13.61
CA GLU A 228 40.48 -11.25 14.59
C GLU A 228 41.46 -12.33 14.11
N ILE A 229 41.37 -12.73 12.84
CA ILE A 229 42.33 -13.64 12.20
C ILE A 229 43.74 -13.06 12.28
N SER A 230 43.89 -11.77 11.96
CA SER A 230 45.18 -11.07 12.01
C SER A 230 45.73 -11.01 13.44
N ARG A 231 44.88 -10.74 14.43
CA ARG A 231 45.26 -10.71 15.85
C ARG A 231 45.72 -12.08 16.36
N ASN A 232 45.01 -13.14 16.01
CA ASN A 232 45.36 -14.52 16.37
C ASN A 232 46.65 -14.98 15.69
N ALA A 233 46.89 -14.60 14.43
CA ALA A 233 48.16 -14.87 13.76
C ALA A 233 49.34 -14.19 14.48
N VAL A 234 49.19 -12.93 14.91
CA VAL A 234 50.22 -12.21 15.68
C VAL A 234 50.44 -12.83 17.06
N ALA A 235 49.36 -13.27 17.74
CA ALA A 235 49.45 -13.96 19.02
C ALA A 235 50.19 -15.31 18.90
N ALA A 236 49.91 -16.09 17.85
CA ALA A 236 50.61 -17.34 17.56
C ALA A 236 52.11 -17.15 17.33
N VAL A 237 52.52 -16.10 16.59
CA VAL A 237 53.94 -15.76 16.38
C VAL A 237 54.62 -15.29 17.66
N LYS A 238 53.90 -14.61 18.57
CA LYS A 238 54.44 -14.21 19.87
C LYS A 238 54.65 -15.39 20.82
N ALA A 239 53.78 -16.39 20.77
CA ALA A 239 53.89 -17.60 21.60
C ALA A 239 55.10 -18.47 21.22
N THR A 240 55.47 -18.51 19.93
CA THR A 240 56.65 -19.26 19.44
C THR A 240 57.99 -18.59 19.77
N ASN A 241 58.03 -17.27 19.98
CA ASN A 241 59.26 -16.55 20.34
C ASN A 241 59.59 -16.54 21.84
N GLY A 242 58.78 -17.21 22.68
CA GLY A 242 58.94 -17.27 24.14
C GLY A 242 59.67 -18.51 24.68
N THR A 243 60.20 -19.40 23.84
CA THR A 243 60.94 -20.59 24.29
C THR A 243 62.11 -20.86 23.35
N GLY A 244 63.32 -20.53 23.79
CA GLY A 244 64.55 -20.81 23.05
C GLY A 244 64.93 -22.29 23.11
N ILE A 245 65.47 -22.77 21.98
CA ILE A 245 66.30 -24.00 21.78
C ILE A 245 65.48 -25.30 21.93
N TYR A 246 65.14 -26.09 20.89
CA TYR A 246 65.95 -26.82 19.90
C TYR A 246 65.19 -26.97 18.56
N GLY A 247 65.88 -26.95 17.42
CA GLY A 247 65.26 -26.86 16.09
C GLY A 247 64.60 -28.13 15.54
N LEU A 248 63.66 -27.95 14.60
CA LEU A 248 63.75 -28.45 13.22
C LEU A 248 62.64 -27.84 12.34
N HIS A 249 63.01 -27.55 11.11
CA HIS A 249 62.24 -27.12 9.94
C HIS A 249 60.71 -27.31 9.98
N THR A 250 59.98 -26.20 9.86
CA THR A 250 58.68 -26.18 9.17
C THR A 250 58.69 -25.05 8.15
N SER A 251 58.75 -25.44 6.89
CA SER A 251 58.57 -24.59 5.72
C SER A 251 57.28 -23.77 5.84
N SER A 252 57.44 -22.45 5.77
CA SER A 252 56.40 -21.47 5.50
C SER A 252 55.66 -21.83 4.20
N PRO A 253 54.31 -21.81 4.16
CA PRO A 253 53.58 -21.56 2.94
C PRO A 253 53.04 -20.12 2.98
N ALA A 254 53.93 -19.15 2.86
CA ALA A 254 53.59 -17.94 2.15
C ALA A 254 53.63 -18.26 0.65
N MET A 255 52.59 -17.86 -0.07
CA MET A 255 52.34 -18.06 -1.51
C MET A 255 51.64 -19.36 -1.92
N GLN A 256 50.31 -19.40 -1.73
CA GLN A 256 49.37 -19.85 -2.76
C GLN A 256 47.93 -19.49 -2.39
N GLN A 257 47.56 -18.21 -2.49
CA GLN A 257 46.13 -17.84 -2.64
C GLN A 257 45.91 -16.48 -3.31
N GLN A 258 46.76 -16.13 -4.29
CA GLN A 258 46.54 -14.97 -5.17
C GLN A 258 46.22 -15.36 -6.63
N GLN A 259 45.79 -16.60 -6.88
CA GLN A 259 45.42 -17.02 -8.25
C GLN A 259 44.24 -18.01 -8.33
N GLN A 260 43.20 -17.79 -7.51
CA GLN A 260 41.86 -18.30 -7.83
C GLN A 260 40.73 -17.37 -7.40
N GLN A 261 40.97 -16.05 -7.43
CA GLN A 261 39.95 -15.00 -7.36
C GLN A 261 39.96 -14.14 -8.65
N LYS A 262 40.14 -14.78 -9.81
CA LYS A 262 39.85 -14.22 -11.14
C LYS A 262 39.14 -15.28 -11.97
N ARG A 263 37.89 -15.55 -11.62
CA ARG A 263 36.88 -16.18 -12.51
C ARG A 263 35.42 -15.82 -12.14
N ILE A 264 35.20 -14.83 -11.28
CA ILE A 264 33.86 -14.28 -11.01
C ILE A 264 33.95 -12.75 -10.99
N ALA A 265 34.54 -12.19 -12.04
CA ALA A 265 34.53 -10.75 -12.34
C ALA A 265 34.47 -10.50 -13.87
N GLU A 266 34.03 -11.50 -14.63
CA GLU A 266 33.79 -11.43 -16.07
C GLU A 266 32.39 -12.00 -16.35
N ASP A 267 31.36 -11.38 -15.78
CA ASP A 267 29.99 -11.48 -16.31
C ASP A 267 29.19 -10.18 -16.04
N SER A 268 29.87 -9.04 -16.07
CA SER A 268 29.26 -7.73 -15.79
C SER A 268 29.67 -6.64 -16.77
N THR A 269 29.88 -7.04 -18.03
CA THR A 269 29.91 -6.13 -19.17
C THR A 269 29.64 -6.94 -20.43
N ILE A 270 28.39 -6.93 -20.90
CA ILE A 270 27.94 -6.93 -22.31
C ILE A 270 26.41 -7.11 -22.31
N ASN A 271 25.71 -6.00 -22.57
CA ASN A 271 24.48 -5.84 -23.38
C ASN A 271 23.49 -4.83 -22.80
N SER A 272 23.87 -3.56 -22.91
CA SER A 272 22.94 -2.54 -23.35
C SER A 272 22.77 -2.62 -24.88
N ASN A 273 21.51 -2.53 -25.31
CA ASN A 273 21.00 -2.35 -26.68
C ASN A 273 20.53 -3.62 -27.42
N THR A 274 19.23 -3.90 -27.30
CA THR A 274 18.44 -4.39 -28.43
C THR A 274 17.05 -3.77 -28.38
N THR A 275 16.85 -2.80 -29.25
CA THR A 275 15.56 -2.41 -29.80
C THR A 275 14.80 -3.65 -30.29
N ARG A 276 13.58 -3.90 -29.79
CA ARG A 276 12.52 -4.67 -30.47
C ARG A 276 11.18 -4.02 -30.15
N THR A 277 10.66 -3.23 -31.08
CA THR A 277 9.58 -3.63 -32.01
C THR A 277 8.33 -4.10 -31.29
N ILE A 278 7.31 -3.24 -31.41
CA ILE A 278 5.90 -3.57 -31.28
C ILE A 278 5.62 -4.76 -32.21
N GLU A 279 5.33 -5.93 -31.64
CA GLU A 279 4.67 -7.01 -32.37
C GLU A 279 3.31 -7.28 -31.73
N THR A 280 2.32 -6.99 -32.55
CA THR A 280 0.90 -7.29 -32.46
C THR A 280 0.67 -8.77 -32.13
N TYR A 281 -0.18 -9.05 -31.14
CA TYR A 281 -0.66 -10.41 -30.89
C TYR A 281 -1.47 -10.93 -32.10
N PRO A 282 -1.17 -12.11 -32.66
CA PRO A 282 -2.14 -12.84 -33.47
C PRO A 282 -3.07 -13.62 -32.55
N ASN A 283 -4.35 -13.24 -32.56
CA ASN A 283 -5.42 -14.01 -31.96
C ASN A 283 -5.75 -15.19 -32.90
N MET A 284 -5.43 -16.41 -32.47
CA MET A 284 -5.86 -17.63 -33.12
C MET A 284 -6.38 -18.59 -32.05
N ASN A 285 -7.70 -18.72 -31.99
CA ASN A 285 -8.34 -19.98 -31.67
C ASN A 285 -9.42 -20.22 -32.73
N GLY A 286 -9.31 -21.36 -33.43
CA GLY A 286 -10.43 -22.01 -34.13
C GLY A 286 -11.51 -22.40 -33.11
N THR A 287 -12.70 -22.85 -33.47
CA THR A 287 -13.18 -23.54 -34.67
C THR A 287 -14.71 -23.51 -34.57
N SER A 288 -15.43 -23.47 -35.69
CA SER A 288 -16.66 -24.25 -35.79
C SER A 288 -16.99 -24.54 -37.25
N GLY A 289 -16.75 -25.80 -37.63
CA GLY A 289 -17.39 -26.43 -38.77
C GLY A 289 -18.48 -27.35 -38.25
N ARG A 290 -19.73 -26.91 -38.38
CA ARG A 290 -20.94 -27.66 -38.76
C ARG A 290 -22.11 -26.70 -38.83
#